data_AF-A0A382EJU6-F1
#
_entry.id   AF-A0A382EJU6-F1
#
_cell.length_a   1.000
_cell.length_b   1.000
_cell.length_c   1.000
_cell.angle_alpha   90.00
_cell.angle_beta   90.00
_cell.angle_gamma   90.00
#
_symmetry.space_group_name_H-M   'P 1'
#
loop_
_entity.id
_entity.type
_entity.pdbx_description
1 polymer ?
#
loop_
_entity_poly.entity_id
_entity_poly.type
_entity_poly.pdbx_seq_one_letter_code
_entity_poly.pdbx_strand_id
1 'polypeptide(L)'
;MTDNYDIIKDFLIPTEIVVEEISSTRTKIFLEPLEQGFGHTLGNALRRIMLSSMPGTAVSEVKINGVLHEYSTIEGVQEDVIDILLNLKELSVIVLESEEAELKLKKGAKGEVTAADIVVSTGVEI
;
A
#
# COMPACT_ATOMS: atom_id res chain seq x y z
N MET A 1 38.82 -36.20 3.75
CA MET A 1 38.03 -35.29 4.60
C MET A 1 37.28 -34.35 3.66
N THR A 2 36.38 -34.96 2.92
CA THR A 2 35.57 -34.42 1.83
C THR A 2 34.39 -35.36 1.92
N ASP A 3 33.23 -34.87 2.36
CA ASP A 3 31.89 -35.50 2.26
C ASP A 3 30.91 -34.74 3.17
N ASN A 4 30.89 -33.40 3.07
CA ASN A 4 29.85 -32.58 3.71
C ASN A 4 29.06 -31.75 2.69
N TYR A 5 29.31 -31.96 1.39
CA TYR A 5 28.64 -31.24 0.29
C TYR A 5 27.47 -32.03 -0.32
N ASP A 6 27.38 -33.36 -0.10
CA ASP A 6 26.29 -34.17 -0.65
C ASP A 6 24.99 -34.10 0.17
N ILE A 7 25.05 -33.70 1.45
CA ILE A 7 23.84 -33.54 2.30
C ILE A 7 22.99 -32.32 1.85
N ILE A 8 23.59 -31.36 1.14
CA ILE A 8 22.93 -30.11 0.71
C ILE A 8 22.14 -30.30 -0.60
N LYS A 9 22.32 -31.41 -1.33
CA LYS A 9 21.65 -31.66 -2.62
C LYS A 9 20.22 -32.19 -2.53
N ASP A 10 19.72 -32.52 -1.35
CA ASP A 10 18.41 -33.18 -1.17
C ASP A 10 17.28 -32.25 -0.68
N PHE A 11 17.50 -30.93 -0.61
CA PHE A 11 16.43 -30.00 -0.22
C PHE A 11 15.37 -29.86 -1.31
N LEU A 12 14.10 -30.03 -0.93
CA LEU A 12 12.95 -29.65 -1.74
C LEU A 12 12.97 -28.13 -2.01
N ILE A 13 13.11 -27.76 -3.28
CA ILE A 13 13.01 -26.38 -3.76
C ILE A 13 11.58 -26.19 -4.30
N PRO A 14 10.88 -25.11 -3.93
CA PRO A 14 9.56 -24.81 -4.50
C PRO A 14 9.63 -24.70 -6.02
N THR A 15 8.89 -25.55 -6.72
CA THR A 15 8.79 -25.55 -8.18
C THR A 15 7.46 -24.97 -8.65
N GLU A 16 6.44 -25.01 -7.81
CA GLU A 16 5.10 -24.54 -8.12
C GLU A 16 4.76 -23.32 -7.27
N ILE A 17 4.38 -22.25 -7.97
CA ILE A 17 3.87 -21.01 -7.37
C ILE A 17 2.46 -20.82 -7.92
N VAL A 18 1.46 -21.04 -7.07
CA VAL A 18 0.06 -20.83 -7.42
C VAL A 18 -0.40 -19.52 -6.81
N VAL A 19 -0.97 -18.64 -7.64
CA VAL A 19 -1.50 -17.34 -7.23
C VAL A 19 -3.01 -17.34 -7.40
N GLU A 20 -3.73 -17.21 -6.29
CA GLU A 20 -5.19 -17.07 -6.25
C GLU A 20 -5.56 -15.63 -5.89
N GLU A 21 -6.05 -14.88 -6.86
CA GLU A 21 -6.61 -13.54 -6.64
C GLU A 21 -8.04 -13.68 -6.09
N ILE A 22 -8.28 -13.14 -4.90
CA ILE A 22 -9.60 -13.19 -4.22
C ILE A 22 -10.38 -11.90 -4.47
N SER A 23 -9.68 -10.76 -4.48
CA SER A 23 -10.19 -9.44 -4.81
C SER A 23 -9.05 -8.55 -5.26
N SER A 24 -9.36 -7.35 -5.76
CA SER A 24 -8.36 -6.36 -6.21
C SER A 24 -7.26 -6.07 -5.19
N THR A 25 -7.54 -6.17 -3.89
CA THR A 25 -6.58 -5.93 -2.79
C THR A 25 -6.26 -7.18 -1.96
N ARG A 26 -6.64 -8.38 -2.39
CA ARG A 26 -6.40 -9.61 -1.63
C ARG A 26 -6.02 -10.79 -2.51
N THR A 27 -4.84 -11.33 -2.26
CA THR A 27 -4.27 -12.46 -3.01
C THR A 27 -3.73 -13.52 -2.05
N LYS A 28 -3.91 -14.79 -2.39
CA LYS A 28 -3.25 -15.92 -1.74
C LYS A 28 -2.18 -16.48 -2.67
N ILE A 29 -0.99 -16.72 -2.12
CA ILE A 29 0.13 -17.31 -2.86
C ILE A 29 0.49 -18.61 -2.16
N PHE A 30 0.49 -19.70 -2.91
CA PHE A 30 0.91 -21.03 -2.46
C PHE A 30 2.27 -21.36 -3.05
N LEU A 31 3.15 -21.88 -2.20
CA LEU A 31 4.53 -22.23 -2.52
C LEU A 31 4.75 -23.68 -2.11
N GLU A 32 4.94 -24.56 -3.09
CA GLU A 32 5.17 -25.99 -2.86
C GLU A 32 6.08 -26.63 -3.92
N PRO A 33 6.77 -27.74 -3.61
CA PRO A 33 6.94 -28.33 -2.27
C PRO A 33 7.97 -27.57 -1.42
N LEU A 34 7.85 -27.65 -0.11
CA LEU A 34 8.81 -27.10 0.87
C LEU A 34 9.21 -28.19 1.85
N GLU A 35 10.47 -28.16 2.27
CA GLU A 35 10.93 -29.00 3.38
C GLU A 35 10.15 -28.73 4.67
N GLN A 36 10.02 -29.77 5.49
CA GLN A 36 9.37 -29.63 6.78
C GLN A 36 10.06 -28.55 7.62
N GLY A 37 9.26 -27.60 8.13
CA GLY A 37 9.76 -26.48 8.92
C GLY A 37 10.20 -25.26 8.11
N PHE A 38 10.50 -25.39 6.81
CA PHE A 38 10.92 -24.26 5.97
C PHE A 38 9.77 -23.29 5.69
N GLY A 39 8.53 -23.77 5.68
CA GLY A 39 7.34 -22.91 5.54
C GLY A 39 7.27 -21.80 6.59
N HIS A 40 7.60 -22.10 7.85
CA HIS A 40 7.63 -21.07 8.91
C HIS A 40 8.79 -20.10 8.74
N THR A 41 9.98 -20.59 8.40
CA THR A 41 11.17 -19.77 8.18
C THR A 41 10.94 -18.77 7.05
N LEU A 42 10.47 -19.26 5.90
CA LEU A 42 10.19 -18.43 4.73
C LEU A 42 8.98 -17.51 4.96
N GLY A 43 7.88 -18.05 5.48
CA GLY A 43 6.65 -17.29 5.73
C GLY A 43 6.86 -16.15 6.73
N ASN A 44 7.60 -16.38 7.81
CA ASN A 44 7.93 -15.31 8.77
C ASN A 44 8.85 -14.25 8.15
N ALA A 45 9.83 -14.66 7.36
CA ALA A 45 10.72 -13.71 6.67
C ALA A 45 9.94 -12.83 5.69
N LEU A 46 9.13 -13.44 4.81
CA LEU A 46 8.30 -12.74 3.83
C LEU A 46 7.28 -11.83 4.51
N ARG A 47 6.59 -12.31 5.55
CA ARG A 47 5.63 -11.50 6.32
C ARG A 47 6.30 -10.26 6.91
N ARG A 48 7.52 -10.38 7.46
CA ARG A 48 8.25 -9.24 8.01
C ARG A 48 8.61 -8.23 6.93
N ILE A 49 9.18 -8.70 5.82
CA ILE A 49 9.57 -7.84 4.70
C ILE A 49 8.35 -7.10 4.13
N MET A 50 7.24 -7.82 3.90
CA MET A 50 6.00 -7.24 3.38
C MET A 50 5.40 -6.18 4.31
N LEU A 51 5.47 -6.39 5.63
CA LEU A 51 4.90 -5.45 6.60
C LEU A 51 5.80 -4.23 6.89
N SER A 52 7.11 -4.30 6.64
CA SER A 52 8.04 -3.24 7.05
C SER A 52 8.77 -2.52 5.92
N SER A 53 8.83 -3.10 4.72
CA SER A 53 9.78 -2.67 3.69
C SER A 53 9.20 -2.69 2.28
N MET A 54 7.87 -2.69 2.16
CA MET A 54 7.21 -2.52 0.87
C MET A 54 7.30 -1.06 0.43
N PRO A 55 7.85 -0.77 -0.75
CA PRO A 55 7.77 0.55 -1.33
C PRO A 55 6.30 0.85 -1.69
N GLY A 56 5.92 2.11 -1.59
CA GLY A 56 4.58 2.56 -1.90
C GLY A 56 4.51 4.08 -1.84
N THR A 57 3.40 4.60 -2.35
CA THR A 57 3.08 6.02 -2.37
C THR A 57 1.95 6.30 -1.39
N ALA A 58 2.04 7.42 -0.68
CA ALA A 58 1.07 7.84 0.31
C ALA A 58 1.02 9.37 0.37
N VAL A 59 -0.10 9.91 0.86
CA VAL A 59 -0.23 11.35 1.12
C VAL A 59 0.69 11.74 2.27
N SER A 60 1.70 12.56 1.99
CA SER A 60 2.67 13.06 2.98
C SER A 60 2.23 14.38 3.61
N GLU A 61 1.68 15.28 2.79
CA GLU A 61 1.33 16.64 3.18
C GLU A 61 -0.01 17.07 2.58
N VAL A 62 -0.73 17.91 3.32
CA VAL A 62 -2.02 18.45 2.88
C VAL A 62 -2.07 19.93 3.21
N LYS A 63 -2.40 20.76 2.21
CA LYS A 63 -2.62 22.20 2.39
C LYS A 63 -4.07 22.54 2.12
N ILE A 64 -4.78 22.98 3.16
CA ILE A 64 -6.20 23.36 3.07
C ILE A 64 -6.30 24.89 3.19
N ASN A 65 -7.04 25.52 2.26
CA ASN A 65 -7.21 26.96 2.26
C ASN A 65 -8.06 27.43 3.46
N GLY A 66 -7.57 28.43 4.19
CA GLY A 66 -8.27 28.99 5.36
C GLY A 66 -8.10 28.18 6.65
N VAL A 67 -7.37 27.07 6.61
CA VAL A 67 -7.06 26.23 7.76
C VAL A 67 -5.62 26.48 8.20
N LEU A 68 -5.45 26.87 9.46
CA LEU A 68 -4.12 27.13 10.05
C LEU A 68 -3.55 25.92 10.79
N HIS A 69 -4.42 25.06 11.33
CA HIS A 69 -4.05 23.88 12.10
C HIS A 69 -5.13 22.80 12.02
N GLU A 70 -4.77 21.57 12.37
CA GLU A 70 -5.58 20.37 12.26
C GLU A 70 -6.84 20.38 13.15
N TYR A 71 -6.84 21.12 14.27
CA TYR A 71 -8.00 21.16 15.20
C TYR A 71 -9.12 22.11 14.77
N SER A 72 -9.11 22.60 13.53
CA SER A 72 -10.09 23.58 13.06
C SER A 72 -11.24 22.91 12.32
N THR A 73 -12.31 23.68 12.11
CA THR A 73 -13.46 23.29 11.29
C THR A 73 -13.54 24.20 10.07
N ILE A 74 -14.16 23.70 9.00
CA ILE A 74 -14.34 24.44 7.75
C ILE A 74 -15.82 24.75 7.61
N GLU A 75 -16.17 26.02 7.41
CA GLU A 75 -17.56 26.43 7.21
C GLU A 75 -18.16 25.74 5.97
N GLY A 76 -19.29 25.06 6.16
CA GLY A 76 -19.98 24.34 5.09
C GLY A 76 -19.50 22.91 4.84
N VAL A 77 -18.54 22.41 5.63
CA VAL A 77 -18.11 21.00 5.64
C VAL A 77 -18.62 20.33 6.90
N GLN A 78 -19.11 19.09 6.78
CA GLN A 78 -19.66 18.33 7.90
C GLN A 78 -18.57 17.78 8.83
N GLU A 79 -17.45 17.33 8.25
CA GLU A 79 -16.31 16.74 8.94
C GLU A 79 -15.35 17.83 9.47
N ASP A 80 -14.63 17.53 10.55
CA ASP A 80 -13.54 18.38 11.00
C ASP A 80 -12.26 18.14 10.18
N VAL A 81 -11.23 18.97 10.38
CA VAL A 81 -9.99 18.83 9.61
C VAL A 81 -9.26 17.52 9.97
N ILE A 82 -9.37 17.00 11.19
CA ILE A 82 -8.74 15.74 11.58
C ILE A 82 -9.38 14.57 10.83
N ASP A 83 -10.70 14.53 10.76
CA ASP A 83 -11.47 13.52 10.03
C ASP A 83 -11.07 13.52 8.55
N ILE A 84 -10.97 14.70 7.93
CA ILE A 84 -10.51 14.85 6.54
C ILE A 84 -9.09 14.30 6.37
N LEU A 85 -8.17 14.64 7.29
CA LEU A 85 -6.80 14.14 7.24
C LEU A 85 -6.73 12.60 7.42
N LEU A 86 -7.62 12.01 8.21
CA LEU A 86 -7.72 10.56 8.35
C LEU A 86 -8.24 9.90 7.08
N ASN A 87 -9.28 10.46 6.46
CA ASN A 87 -9.80 9.97 5.17
C ASN A 87 -8.72 10.03 4.07
N LEU A 88 -7.88 11.09 4.07
CA LEU A 88 -6.76 11.21 3.13
C LEU A 88 -5.64 10.18 3.35
N LYS A 89 -5.51 9.60 4.55
CA LYS A 89 -4.58 8.48 4.79
C LYS A 89 -5.08 7.16 4.20
N GLU A 90 -6.38 7.02 3.99
CA GLU A 90 -6.98 5.84 3.36
C GLU A 90 -6.97 5.95 1.81
N LEU A 91 -6.64 7.12 1.27
CA LEU A 91 -6.54 7.34 -0.17
C LEU A 91 -5.41 6.49 -0.77
N SER A 92 -5.77 5.58 -1.66
CA SER A 92 -4.82 4.81 -2.46
C SER A 92 -4.39 5.63 -3.66
N VAL A 93 -3.07 5.83 -3.81
CA VAL A 93 -2.49 6.60 -4.93
C VAL A 93 -1.28 5.84 -5.44
N ILE A 94 -1.05 5.85 -6.75
CA ILE A 94 0.15 5.34 -7.40
C ILE A 94 0.79 6.49 -8.19
N VAL A 95 2.10 6.69 -8.02
CA VAL A 95 2.89 7.65 -8.81
C VAL A 95 3.93 6.87 -9.61
N LEU A 96 3.86 6.97 -10.94
CA LEU A 96 4.64 6.12 -11.86
C LEU A 96 5.96 6.76 -12.31
N GLU A 97 5.98 8.08 -12.53
CA GLU A 97 7.07 8.77 -13.24
C GLU A 97 7.84 9.78 -12.39
N SER A 98 7.43 10.03 -11.14
CA SER A 98 8.07 10.99 -10.23
C SER A 98 8.16 10.47 -8.80
N GLU A 99 9.06 11.07 -8.01
CA GLU A 99 9.18 10.76 -6.58
C GLU A 99 8.04 11.38 -5.77
N GLU A 100 7.52 12.52 -6.22
CA GLU A 100 6.43 13.26 -5.58
C GLU A 100 5.49 13.84 -6.64
N ALA A 101 4.23 14.07 -6.26
CA ALA A 101 3.23 14.71 -7.10
C ALA A 101 2.29 15.59 -6.26
N GLU A 102 2.03 16.81 -6.71
CA GLU A 102 1.06 17.72 -6.08
C GLU A 102 -0.31 17.58 -6.76
N LEU A 103 -1.31 17.14 -5.98
CA LEU A 103 -2.69 16.99 -6.43
C LEU A 103 -3.56 18.14 -5.93
N LYS A 104 -4.57 18.52 -6.72
CA LYS A 104 -5.49 19.63 -6.37
C LYS A 104 -6.92 19.16 -6.35
N LEU A 105 -7.62 19.47 -5.25
CA LEU A 105 -9.06 19.25 -5.13
C LEU A 105 -9.77 20.60 -5.05
N LYS A 106 -10.78 20.79 -5.89
CA LYS A 106 -11.62 22.01 -5.87
C LYS A 106 -13.09 21.62 -5.98
N LYS A 107 -13.79 21.69 -4.86
CA LYS A 107 -15.24 21.49 -4.78
C LYS A 107 -15.90 22.69 -4.10
N GLY A 108 -17.02 23.15 -4.66
CA GLY A 108 -17.87 24.18 -4.05
C GLY A 108 -19.37 23.87 -4.17
N ALA A 109 -19.72 22.73 -4.77
CA ALA A 109 -21.09 22.26 -4.87
C ALA A 109 -21.46 21.45 -3.62
N LYS A 110 -22.74 21.48 -3.24
CA LYS A 110 -23.26 20.61 -2.18
C LYS A 110 -23.17 19.14 -2.60
N GLY A 111 -22.69 18.29 -1.71
CA GLY A 111 -22.59 16.85 -1.93
C GLY A 111 -21.37 16.26 -1.27
N GLU A 112 -21.25 14.94 -1.37
CA GLU A 112 -20.07 14.20 -0.95
C GLU A 112 -18.87 14.54 -1.83
N VAL A 113 -17.70 14.62 -1.20
CA VAL A 113 -16.41 14.81 -1.87
C VAL A 113 -15.75 13.45 -1.95
N THR A 114 -15.44 12.99 -3.16
CA THR A 114 -14.83 11.67 -3.37
C THR A 114 -13.44 11.80 -3.98
N ALA A 115 -12.66 10.72 -3.94
CA ALA A 115 -11.35 10.66 -4.60
C ALA A 115 -11.41 11.01 -6.11
N ALA A 116 -12.56 10.76 -6.76
CA ALA A 116 -12.78 11.10 -8.17
C ALA A 116 -12.86 12.62 -8.44
N ASP A 117 -13.03 13.46 -7.39
CA ASP A 117 -13.02 14.92 -7.52
C ASP A 117 -11.60 15.51 -7.51
N ILE A 118 -10.57 14.69 -7.27
CA ILE A 118 -9.17 15.11 -7.29
C ILE A 118 -8.71 15.28 -8.74
N VAL A 119 -8.08 16.42 -9.05
CA VAL A 119 -7.48 16.64 -10.37
C VAL A 119 -6.16 15.88 -10.43
N VAL A 120 -6.17 14.79 -11.19
CA VAL A 120 -5.04 13.88 -11.36
C VAL A 120 -4.12 14.40 -12.48
N SER A 121 -2.82 14.49 -12.21
CA SER A 121 -1.79 14.82 -13.22
C SER A 121 -1.33 13.59 -13.99
N THR A 122 -0.65 13.78 -15.11
CA THR A 122 -0.02 12.69 -15.87
C THR A 122 0.93 11.89 -14.97
N GLY A 123 0.83 10.57 -15.02
CA GLY A 123 1.69 9.66 -14.24
C GLY A 123 1.22 9.43 -12.81
N VAL A 124 0.03 9.91 -12.43
CA VAL A 124 -0.62 9.59 -11.14
C VAL A 124 -1.91 8.81 -11.39
N GLU A 125 -2.18 7.81 -10.56
CA GLU A 125 -3.40 7.01 -10.55
C GLU A 125 -4.01 7.00 -9.14
N ILE A 126 -5.35 7.06 -9.07
CA ILE A 126 -6.15 7.03 -7.83
C ILE A 126 -7.24 5.98 -8.00
#